data_AF-A0A402AQP2-F1
#
_entry.id   AF-A0A402AQP2-F1
#
_cell.length_a   1.000
_cell.length_b   1.000
_cell.length_c   1.000
_cell.angle_alpha   90.00
_cell.angle_beta   90.00
_cell.angle_gamma   90.00
#
_symmetry.space_group_name_H-M   'P 1'
#
loop_
_entity.id
_entity.type
_entity.pdbx_description
1 polymer ?
#
loop_
_entity_poly.entity_id
_entity_poly.type
_entity_poly.pdbx_seq_one_letter_code
_entity_poly.pdbx_strand_id
1 'polypeptide(L)'
;MSATTTATTPQPTTNLNAQSTNYQFICLADCSNKIGVTLTSINIDKNAQTMVWNFNILNNGTCSNIRGGLSLESLQGDKNQANGGTFTEDINFNSGQQLPRSATFSALPKQGTPYTVSLSMYCDSNGNDYQPVLFSY
;
A
#
# COMPACT_ATOMS: atom_id res chain seq x y z
N MET A 1 -3.56 40.61 -2.19
CA MET A 1 -4.45 39.43 -2.17
C MET A 1 -3.59 38.23 -2.50
N SER A 2 -3.27 37.39 -1.52
CA SER A 2 -2.41 36.22 -1.73
C SER A 2 -3.25 35.08 -2.31
N ALA A 3 -2.86 34.60 -3.50
CA ALA A 3 -3.45 33.40 -4.10
C ALA A 3 -2.78 32.17 -3.47
N THR A 4 -3.55 31.41 -2.69
CA THR A 4 -3.14 30.11 -2.17
C THR A 4 -3.21 29.11 -3.32
N THR A 5 -2.08 28.76 -3.91
CA THR A 5 -1.99 27.62 -4.84
C THR A 5 -2.22 26.34 -4.04
N THR A 6 -3.39 25.74 -4.19
CA THR A 6 -3.67 24.36 -3.75
C THR A 6 -2.67 23.43 -4.40
N ALA A 7 -1.87 22.74 -3.58
CA ALA A 7 -1.03 21.65 -4.03
C ALA A 7 -1.90 20.58 -4.67
N THR A 8 -1.80 20.41 -6.00
CA THR A 8 -2.38 19.28 -6.72
C THR A 8 -1.61 18.04 -6.32
N THR A 9 -2.16 17.26 -5.39
CA THR A 9 -1.77 15.86 -5.17
C THR A 9 -1.75 15.14 -6.52
N PRO A 10 -0.69 14.36 -6.84
CA PRO A 10 -0.64 13.59 -8.07
C PRO A 10 -1.89 12.73 -8.22
N GLN A 11 -2.62 12.91 -9.32
CA GLN A 11 -3.79 12.10 -9.61
C GLN A 11 -3.33 10.66 -9.91
N PRO A 12 -3.96 9.64 -9.31
CA PRO A 12 -3.62 8.25 -9.57
C PRO A 12 -3.76 7.91 -11.05
N THR A 13 -2.71 7.35 -11.65
CA THR A 13 -2.69 7.00 -13.08
C THR A 13 -3.03 5.54 -13.35
N THR A 14 -3.24 4.72 -12.31
CA THR A 14 -3.57 3.30 -12.46
C THR A 14 -4.71 2.90 -11.52
N ASN A 15 -5.66 2.13 -12.07
CA ASN A 15 -6.81 1.59 -11.35
C ASN A 15 -6.55 0.10 -11.01
N LEU A 16 -6.50 -0.20 -9.72
CA LEU A 16 -6.58 -1.55 -9.16
C LEU A 16 -8.03 -1.97 -8.98
N ASN A 17 -8.28 -3.27 -9.10
CA ASN A 17 -9.56 -3.88 -8.78
C ASN A 17 -9.34 -5.19 -8.00
N ALA A 18 -10.44 -5.81 -7.57
CA ALA A 18 -10.41 -7.06 -6.80
C ALA A 18 -9.66 -8.24 -7.47
N GLN A 19 -9.40 -8.18 -8.78
CA GLN A 19 -8.69 -9.20 -9.55
C GLN A 19 -7.24 -8.81 -9.87
N SER A 20 -6.78 -7.64 -9.44
CA SER A 20 -5.43 -7.17 -9.73
C SER A 20 -4.38 -8.11 -9.14
N THR A 21 -3.39 -8.43 -9.97
CA THR A 21 -2.24 -9.26 -9.63
C THR A 21 -0.98 -8.66 -10.25
N ASN A 22 0.18 -8.95 -9.66
CA ASN A 22 1.50 -8.51 -10.10
C ASN A 22 1.63 -6.99 -10.33
N TYR A 23 0.94 -6.19 -9.51
CA TYR A 23 1.04 -4.74 -9.59
C TYR A 23 2.23 -4.23 -8.77
N GLN A 24 3.18 -3.58 -9.42
CA GLN A 24 4.33 -2.98 -8.75
C GLN A 24 4.01 -1.55 -8.33
N PHE A 25 4.11 -1.26 -7.04
CA PHE A 25 3.99 0.10 -6.54
C PHE A 25 5.25 0.90 -6.86
N ILE A 26 5.05 2.14 -7.30
CA ILE A 26 6.14 3.05 -7.67
C ILE A 26 6.48 3.89 -6.45
N CYS A 27 7.70 3.80 -5.97
CA CYS A 27 8.18 4.64 -4.87
C CYS A 27 8.39 6.09 -5.38
N LEU A 28 7.91 7.08 -4.63
CA LEU A 28 7.99 8.51 -4.99
C LEU A 28 9.03 9.28 -4.17
N ALA A 29 9.21 8.92 -2.90
CA ALA A 29 10.10 9.63 -1.97
C ALA A 29 11.00 8.64 -1.21
N ASP A 30 12.24 9.06 -0.95
CA ASP A 30 13.22 8.34 -0.12
C ASP A 30 13.56 6.91 -0.57
N CYS A 31 13.33 6.61 -1.86
CA CYS A 31 13.57 5.32 -2.50
C CYS A 31 15.04 4.86 -2.56
N SER A 32 15.96 5.58 -1.90
CA SER A 32 17.36 5.21 -1.73
C SER A 32 17.51 3.85 -1.01
N ASN A 33 16.52 3.48 -0.20
CA ASN A 33 16.45 2.18 0.47
C ASN A 33 16.15 1.01 -0.49
N LYS A 34 15.83 1.28 -1.77
CA LYS A 34 15.60 0.28 -2.83
C LYS A 34 14.62 -0.83 -2.42
N ILE A 35 13.55 -0.45 -1.72
CA ILE A 35 12.47 -1.36 -1.33
C ILE A 35 11.44 -1.44 -2.45
N GLY A 36 11.33 -2.62 -3.05
CA GLY A 36 10.29 -2.94 -4.02
C GLY A 36 9.06 -3.53 -3.33
N VAL A 37 7.87 -3.11 -3.74
CA VAL A 37 6.60 -3.65 -3.25
C VAL A 37 5.75 -4.05 -4.44
N THR A 38 5.41 -5.33 -4.52
CA THR A 38 4.57 -5.89 -5.57
C THR A 38 3.34 -6.53 -4.96
N LEU A 39 2.15 -6.04 -5.29
CA LEU A 39 0.89 -6.72 -5.01
C LEU A 39 0.81 -7.98 -5.85
N THR A 40 0.71 -9.14 -5.21
CA THR A 40 0.58 -10.43 -5.89
C THR A 40 -0.89 -10.80 -6.10
N SER A 41 -1.76 -10.53 -5.12
CA SER A 41 -3.19 -10.81 -5.23
C SER A 41 -4.02 -10.05 -4.20
N ILE A 42 -5.33 -9.92 -4.48
CA ILE A 42 -6.35 -9.46 -3.55
C ILE A 42 -7.38 -10.59 -3.39
N ASN A 43 -7.60 -11.05 -2.16
CA ASN A 43 -8.58 -12.07 -1.83
C ASN A 43 -9.71 -11.44 -1.04
N ILE A 44 -10.95 -11.63 -1.49
CA ILE A 44 -12.15 -11.05 -0.88
C ILE A 44 -13.01 -12.17 -0.31
N ASP A 45 -13.26 -12.13 0.99
CA ASP A 45 -14.21 -13.00 1.66
C ASP A 45 -15.48 -12.20 1.99
N LYS A 46 -16.53 -12.41 1.19
CA LYS A 46 -17.83 -11.76 1.37
C LYS A 46 -18.59 -12.28 2.59
N ASN A 47 -18.28 -13.49 3.07
CA ASN A 47 -18.93 -14.05 4.25
C ASN A 47 -18.34 -13.44 5.52
N ALA A 48 -17.02 -13.33 5.58
CA ALA A 48 -16.31 -12.70 6.69
C ALA A 48 -16.29 -11.17 6.62
N GLN A 49 -16.70 -10.57 5.48
CA GLN A 49 -16.60 -9.13 5.20
C GLN A 49 -15.15 -8.61 5.30
N THR A 50 -14.19 -9.44 4.89
CA THR A 50 -12.76 -9.12 4.95
C THR A 50 -12.10 -9.14 3.57
N MET A 51 -11.05 -8.36 3.42
CA MET A 51 -10.23 -8.32 2.22
C MET A 51 -8.75 -8.44 2.59
N VAL A 52 -8.06 -9.41 1.99
CA VAL A 52 -6.64 -9.68 2.22
C VAL A 52 -5.85 -9.35 0.98
N TRP A 53 -4.88 -8.44 1.11
CA TRP A 53 -3.95 -8.07 0.05
C TRP A 53 -2.63 -8.79 0.31
N ASN A 54 -2.13 -9.52 -0.68
CA ASN A 54 -0.88 -10.24 -0.60
C ASN A 54 0.18 -9.51 -1.41
N PHE A 55 1.37 -9.41 -0.85
CA PHE A 55 2.49 -8.67 -1.41
C PHE A 55 3.74 -9.53 -1.41
N ASN A 56 4.65 -9.21 -2.33
CA ASN A 56 6.05 -9.54 -2.23
C ASN A 56 6.83 -8.25 -2.00
N ILE A 57 7.59 -8.22 -0.92
CA ILE A 57 8.52 -7.13 -0.61
C ILE A 57 9.91 -7.59 -1.01
N LEU A 58 10.64 -6.75 -1.72
CA LEU A 58 12.01 -6.98 -2.16
C LEU A 58 12.91 -5.91 -1.54
N ASN A 59 13.96 -6.30 -0.82
CA ASN A 59 14.97 -5.37 -0.32
C ASN A 59 16.22 -5.46 -1.19
N ASN A 60 16.44 -4.48 -2.07
CA ASN A 60 17.68 -4.36 -2.84
C ASN A 60 18.65 -3.32 -2.24
N GLY A 61 18.34 -2.81 -1.05
CA GLY A 61 19.13 -1.79 -0.34
C GLY A 61 19.81 -2.36 0.89
N THR A 62 20.11 -1.48 1.84
CA THR A 62 20.78 -1.82 3.10
C THR A 62 19.82 -1.89 4.28
N CYS A 63 18.52 -1.96 4.00
CA CYS A 63 17.52 -1.98 5.04
C CYS A 63 17.71 -3.19 5.96
N SER A 64 17.62 -3.00 7.27
CA SER A 64 17.74 -4.11 8.22
C SER A 64 16.40 -4.48 8.84
N ASN A 65 15.55 -3.48 9.08
CA ASN A 65 14.20 -3.65 9.59
C ASN A 65 13.18 -2.98 8.65
N ILE A 66 12.11 -3.70 8.32
CA ILE A 66 11.01 -3.14 7.53
C ILE A 66 9.67 -3.27 8.25
N ARG A 67 8.87 -2.20 8.15
CA ARG A 67 7.45 -2.19 8.51
C ARG A 67 6.61 -1.49 7.44
N GLY A 68 5.48 -2.07 7.06
CA GLY A 68 4.56 -1.48 6.09
C GLY A 68 3.35 -0.80 6.72
N GLY A 69 2.78 0.14 5.97
CA GLY A 69 1.46 0.73 6.21
C GLY A 69 0.61 0.67 4.94
N LEU A 70 -0.67 0.33 5.09
CA LEU A 70 -1.61 0.29 3.98
C LEU A 70 -2.97 0.83 4.41
N SER A 71 -3.52 1.76 3.64
CA SER A 71 -4.86 2.30 3.86
C SER A 71 -5.60 2.59 2.56
N LEU A 72 -6.93 2.59 2.65
CA LEU A 72 -7.86 3.01 1.62
C LEU A 72 -8.62 4.22 2.11
N GLU A 73 -8.72 5.27 1.31
CA GLU A 73 -9.48 6.49 1.61
C GLU A 73 -10.45 6.81 0.48
N SER A 74 -11.75 6.90 0.76
CA SER A 74 -12.74 7.36 -0.22
C SER A 74 -12.62 8.86 -0.45
N LEU A 75 -13.18 9.36 -1.56
CA LEU A 75 -13.27 10.80 -1.81
C LEU A 75 -14.10 11.56 -0.76
N GLN A 76 -14.95 10.85 0.00
CA GLN A 76 -15.75 11.40 1.09
C GLN A 76 -15.00 11.37 2.44
N GLY A 77 -13.78 10.83 2.47
CA GLY A 77 -12.94 10.74 3.67
C GLY A 77 -13.15 9.46 4.49
N ASP A 78 -13.89 8.47 4.00
CA ASP A 78 -14.02 7.17 4.67
C ASP A 78 -12.65 6.45 4.59
N LYS A 79 -12.00 6.28 5.74
CA LYS A 79 -10.68 5.62 5.85
C LYS A 79 -10.81 4.19 6.37
N ASN A 80 -10.28 3.24 5.62
CA ASN A 80 -10.07 1.86 6.04
C ASN A 80 -8.57 1.60 6.12
N GLN A 81 -8.04 1.36 7.32
CA GLN A 81 -6.65 0.92 7.49
C GLN A 81 -6.59 -0.60 7.53
N ALA A 82 -5.55 -1.17 6.92
CA ALA A 82 -5.23 -2.57 7.12
C ALA A 82 -4.66 -2.74 8.54
N ASN A 83 -5.30 -3.58 9.34
CA ASN A 83 -4.97 -3.77 10.75
C ASN A 83 -4.63 -5.23 11.11
N GLY A 84 -4.68 -6.14 10.14
CA GLY A 84 -4.27 -7.54 10.31
C GLY A 84 -3.28 -8.00 9.25
N GLY A 85 -2.81 -9.23 9.42
CA GLY A 85 -1.76 -9.82 8.59
C GLY A 85 -0.35 -9.46 9.07
N THR A 86 0.62 -9.69 8.21
CA THR A 86 2.06 -9.60 8.53
C THR A 86 2.73 -8.35 7.95
N PHE A 87 2.00 -7.53 7.19
CA PHE A 87 2.55 -6.36 6.49
C PHE A 87 2.93 -5.22 7.43
N THR A 88 2.25 -5.09 8.57
CA THR A 88 2.46 -4.02 9.56
C THR A 88 3.40 -4.42 10.70
N GLU A 89 3.93 -5.64 10.67
CA GLU A 89 4.90 -6.15 11.64
C GLU A 89 6.31 -5.68 11.29
N ASP A 90 7.19 -5.59 12.30
CA ASP A 90 8.61 -5.34 12.10
C ASP A 90 9.33 -6.62 11.65
N ILE A 91 10.24 -6.48 10.69
CA ILE A 91 10.83 -7.63 10.01
C ILE A 91 12.32 -7.42 9.83
N ASN A 92 13.13 -8.34 10.34
CA ASN A 92 14.53 -8.43 9.97
C ASN A 92 14.65 -8.92 8.53
N PHE A 93 15.24 -8.11 7.66
CA PHE A 93 15.16 -8.36 6.22
C PHE A 93 16.44 -7.90 5.52
N ASN A 94 17.25 -8.85 5.09
CA ASN A 94 18.56 -8.56 4.49
C ASN A 94 18.46 -8.12 3.03
N SER A 95 19.51 -7.46 2.55
CA SER A 95 19.67 -7.13 1.13
C SER A 95 19.62 -8.38 0.24
N GLY A 96 18.96 -8.26 -0.90
CA GLY A 96 18.72 -9.31 -1.89
C GLY A 96 17.60 -10.28 -1.52
N GLN A 97 16.99 -10.15 -0.35
CA GLN A 97 15.88 -11.01 0.05
C GLN A 97 14.54 -10.51 -0.49
N GLN A 98 13.66 -11.47 -0.75
CA GLN A 98 12.25 -11.24 -1.04
C GLN A 98 11.40 -11.97 -0.01
N LEU A 99 10.39 -11.30 0.54
CA LEU A 99 9.48 -11.89 1.52
C LEU A 99 8.01 -11.67 1.14
N PRO A 100 7.17 -12.73 1.21
CA PRO A 100 5.73 -12.59 1.10
C PRO A 100 5.16 -11.96 2.37
N ARG A 101 4.22 -11.02 2.19
CA ARG A 101 3.51 -10.34 3.28
C ARG A 101 2.04 -10.16 2.96
N SER A 102 1.21 -10.02 3.98
CA SER A 102 -0.23 -9.82 3.82
C SER A 102 -0.75 -8.67 4.66
N ALA A 103 -1.68 -7.90 4.10
CA ALA A 103 -2.41 -6.86 4.81
C ALA A 103 -3.91 -7.20 4.78
N THR A 104 -4.56 -7.19 5.93
CA THR A 104 -5.98 -7.53 6.06
C THR A 104 -6.79 -6.30 6.42
N PHE A 105 -7.81 -6.02 5.63
CA PHE A 105 -8.88 -5.09 5.95
C PHE A 105 -10.04 -5.86 6.57
N SER A 106 -10.46 -5.43 7.76
CA SER A 106 -11.57 -6.00 8.52
C SER A 106 -12.95 -5.54 8.04
N ALA A 107 -12.99 -4.69 7.02
CA ALA A 107 -14.20 -4.27 6.35
C ALA A 107 -13.97 -4.20 4.83
N LEU A 108 -15.00 -4.56 4.06
CA LEU A 108 -14.98 -4.37 2.62
C LEU A 108 -15.24 -2.90 2.27
N PRO A 109 -14.53 -2.35 1.26
CA PRO A 109 -14.91 -1.08 0.65
C PRO A 109 -16.35 -1.12 0.12
N LYS A 110 -16.99 0.04 -0.02
CA LYS A 110 -18.32 0.12 -0.63
C LYS A 110 -18.19 -0.17 -2.14
N GLN A 111 -19.03 -1.07 -2.65
CA GLN A 111 -19.05 -1.38 -4.08
C GLN A 111 -19.30 -0.13 -4.92
N GLY A 112 -18.58 0.00 -6.04
CA GLY A 112 -18.72 1.13 -6.97
C GLY A 112 -18.18 2.47 -6.45
N THR A 113 -17.60 2.51 -5.26
CA THR A 113 -16.92 3.70 -4.73
C THR A 113 -15.41 3.58 -4.97
N PRO A 114 -14.76 4.55 -5.64
CA PRO A 114 -13.32 4.55 -5.79
C PRO A 114 -12.63 4.96 -4.48
N TYR A 115 -11.54 4.27 -4.15
CA TYR A 115 -10.70 4.56 -2.99
C TYR A 115 -9.27 4.85 -3.44
N THR A 116 -8.65 5.85 -2.83
CA THR A 116 -7.21 6.07 -2.94
C THR A 116 -6.50 5.09 -2.02
N VAL A 117 -5.56 4.32 -2.57
CA VAL A 117 -4.65 3.46 -1.81
C VAL A 117 -3.43 4.29 -1.43
N SER A 118 -3.14 4.33 -0.14
CA SER A 118 -1.88 4.86 0.39
C SER A 118 -1.05 3.71 0.94
N LEU A 119 0.18 3.60 0.44
CA LEU A 119 1.14 2.61 0.86
C LEU A 119 2.41 3.33 1.32
N SER A 120 2.88 2.98 2.50
CA SER A 120 4.15 3.44 3.04
C SER A 120 4.98 2.26 3.54
N MET A 121 6.30 2.37 3.42
CA MET A 121 7.24 1.38 3.94
C MET A 121 8.29 2.10 4.76
N TYR A 122 8.43 1.74 6.02
CA TYR A 122 9.47 2.23 6.90
C TYR A 122 10.64 1.26 6.84
N CYS A 123 11.79 1.80 6.46
CA CYS A 123 13.07 1.11 6.49
C CYS A 123 13.89 1.68 7.64
N ASP A 124 14.08 0.87 8.69
CA ASP A 124 14.63 1.31 9.97
C ASP A 124 13.86 2.55 10.50
N SER A 125 14.40 3.76 10.35
CA SER A 125 13.76 5.01 10.76
C SER A 125 13.27 5.88 9.60
N ASN A 126 13.49 5.45 8.35
CA ASN A 126 13.22 6.24 7.14
C ASN A 126 11.95 5.73 6.45
N GLY A 127 10.97 6.61 6.27
CA GLY A 127 9.76 6.30 5.50
C GLY A 127 10.04 6.33 3.99
N ASN A 128 9.44 5.43 3.24
CA ASN A 128 9.34 5.46 1.78
C ASN A 128 7.85 5.56 1.45
N ASP A 129 7.47 6.61 0.74
CA ASP A 129 6.09 6.80 0.29
C ASP A 129 5.95 6.38 -1.18
N TYR A 130 4.85 5.69 -1.47
CA TYR A 130 4.56 5.18 -2.80
C TYR A 130 3.47 6.00 -3.47
N GLN A 131 3.48 5.96 -4.80
CA GLN A 131 2.50 6.66 -5.62
C GLN A 131 1.09 6.18 -5.24
N PRO A 132 0.18 7.12 -4.94
CA PRO A 132 -1.21 6.77 -4.72
C PRO A 132 -1.82 6.11 -5.97
N VAL A 133 -2.59 5.04 -5.75
CA VAL A 133 -3.31 4.32 -6.81
C VAL A 133 -4.80 4.29 -6.49
N LEU A 134 -5.67 4.25 -7.50
CA LEU A 134 -7.10 4.09 -7.24
C LEU A 134 -7.43 2.60 -7.14
N PHE A 135 -8.27 2.24 -6.19
CA PHE A 135 -8.84 0.92 -6.04
C PHE A 135 -10.36 0.98 -6.21
N SER A 136 -10.91 0.07 -7.00
CA SER A 136 -12.36 -0.10 -7.19
C SER A 136 -12.78 -1.51 -6.81
N TYR A 137 -13.78 -1.60 -5.93
CA TYR A 137 -14.43 -2.83 -5.49
C TYR A 137 -15.81 -3.03 -6.12
#